data_AF-A0A246K3U9-F1
#
_entry.id   AF-A0A246K3U9-F1
#
_cell.length_a   1.000
_cell.length_b   1.000
_cell.length_c   1.000
_cell.angle_alpha   90.00
_cell.angle_beta   90.00
_cell.angle_gamma   90.00
#
_symmetry.space_group_name_H-M   'P 1'
#
loop_
_entity.id
_entity.type
_entity.pdbx_description
1 polymer ?
#
loop_
_entity_poly.entity_id
_entity_poly.type
_entity_poly.pdbx_seq_one_letter_code
_entity_poly.pdbx_strand_id
1 'polypeptide(L)'
;MYCRLILLTSALVMPLSSFAVAGESASEADPDTVRCRSVRELGTRIPKRVCKTNQQWAQEQEAARQAMEDRNRSSQCTDRC
;
A
#
# COMPACT_ATOMS: atom_id res chain seq x y z
N MET A 1 15.62 22.75 56.02
CA MET A 1 15.47 24.21 56.07
C MET A 1 15.97 24.76 54.74
N TYR A 2 15.04 25.29 53.93
CA TYR A 2 15.20 26.19 52.76
C TYR A 2 16.30 25.83 51.75
N CYS A 3 16.09 25.81 50.45
CA CYS A 3 15.20 26.53 49.54
C CYS A 3 16.01 26.47 48.23
N ARG A 4 15.34 26.55 47.08
CA ARG A 4 15.93 26.55 45.74
C ARG A 4 16.30 25.15 45.26
N LEU A 5 15.90 24.69 44.08
CA LEU A 5 15.46 25.43 42.92
C LEU A 5 14.69 24.45 42.02
N ILE A 6 13.40 24.75 41.81
CA ILE A 6 12.64 24.25 40.69
C ILE A 6 13.30 24.85 39.43
N LEU A 7 14.13 24.07 38.74
CA LEU A 7 14.67 24.30 37.40
C LEU A 7 14.94 22.89 36.83
N LEU A 8 14.43 22.43 35.69
CA LEU A 8 13.94 23.10 34.50
C LEU A 8 12.79 22.29 33.89
N THR A 9 11.65 22.94 33.69
CA THR A 9 10.73 22.61 32.61
C THR A 9 11.41 22.94 31.28
N SER A 10 11.76 21.92 30.49
CA SER A 10 12.04 22.11 29.06
C SER A 10 11.10 21.20 28.29
N ALA A 11 9.88 21.71 28.13
CA ALA A 11 8.93 21.21 27.15
C ALA A 11 9.50 21.47 25.75
N LEU A 12 10.29 20.52 25.24
CA LEU A 12 10.59 20.49 23.81
C LEU A 12 9.47 19.72 23.12
N VAL A 13 8.41 20.44 22.80
CA VAL A 13 7.28 19.92 22.04
C VAL A 13 7.70 19.92 20.56
N MET A 14 8.13 18.76 20.03
CA MET A 14 8.33 18.62 18.59
C MET A 14 6.97 18.59 17.88
N PRO A 15 6.72 19.40 16.84
CA PRO A 15 5.52 19.29 16.03
C PRO A 15 5.58 18.00 15.21
N LEU A 16 4.59 17.13 15.39
CA LEU A 16 4.35 15.96 14.57
C LEU A 16 4.03 16.43 13.13
N SER A 17 4.95 16.20 12.20
CA SER A 17 4.64 16.23 10.77
C SER A 17 3.61 15.13 10.46
N SER A 18 2.35 15.53 10.31
CA SER A 18 1.29 14.63 9.84
C SER A 18 1.51 14.34 8.36
N PHE A 19 2.10 13.19 8.04
CA PHE A 19 1.97 12.59 6.73
C PHE A 19 0.50 12.14 6.61
N ALA A 20 -0.30 12.88 5.86
CA ALA A 20 -1.64 12.45 5.50
C ALA A 20 -1.51 11.22 4.59
N VAL A 21 -1.45 10.03 5.20
CA VAL A 21 -1.72 8.80 4.47
C VAL A 21 -3.22 8.86 4.16
N ALA A 22 -3.55 9.08 2.90
CA ALA A 22 -4.89 8.88 2.40
C ALA A 22 -5.16 7.36 2.43
N GLY A 23 -5.43 6.85 3.63
CA GLY A 23 -6.04 5.55 3.83
C GLY A 23 -7.47 5.67 3.33
N GLU A 24 -7.66 5.41 2.04
CA GLU A 24 -8.97 5.24 1.46
C GLU A 24 -9.62 4.05 2.16
N SER A 25 -10.59 4.37 3.03
CA SER A 25 -11.35 3.42 3.82
C SER A 25 -11.93 2.37 2.87
N ALA A 26 -11.53 1.11 3.07
CA ALA A 26 -12.11 -0.04 2.40
C ALA A 26 -13.55 -0.26 2.91
N SER A 27 -14.46 0.65 2.57
CA SER A 27 -15.89 0.36 2.53
C SER A 27 -16.09 -0.64 1.41
N GLU A 28 -16.91 -1.68 1.64
CA GLU A 28 -17.34 -2.67 0.65
C GLU A 28 -17.59 -1.96 -0.69
N ALA A 29 -16.63 -2.05 -1.61
CA ALA A 29 -16.56 -1.12 -2.72
C ALA A 29 -17.49 -1.64 -3.81
N ASP A 30 -18.52 -0.87 -4.13
CA ASP A 30 -19.47 -1.16 -5.21
C ASP A 30 -18.70 -1.65 -6.47
N PRO A 31 -19.02 -2.86 -6.99
CA PRO A 31 -18.26 -3.48 -8.08
C PRO A 31 -18.17 -2.60 -9.33
N ASP A 32 -19.17 -1.76 -9.58
CA ASP A 32 -19.27 -0.93 -10.78
C ASP A 32 -18.59 0.44 -10.63
N THR A 33 -18.18 0.80 -9.41
CA THR A 33 -17.48 2.06 -9.17
C THR A 33 -16.12 2.06 -9.89
N VAL A 34 -15.90 3.11 -10.69
CA VAL A 34 -14.64 3.32 -11.42
C VAL A 34 -13.59 3.93 -10.49
N ARG A 35 -12.43 3.28 -10.40
CA ARG A 35 -11.25 3.75 -9.67
C ARG A 35 -10.05 3.88 -10.60
N CYS A 36 -9.41 5.04 -10.57
CA CYS A 36 -8.22 5.32 -11.34
C CYS A 36 -6.95 5.12 -10.51
N ARG A 37 -6.07 4.22 -10.94
CA ARG A 37 -4.80 3.91 -10.28
C ARG A 37 -3.61 4.27 -11.17
N SER A 38 -2.48 4.60 -10.55
CA SER A 38 -1.22 4.83 -11.24
C SER A 38 -0.49 3.49 -11.38
N VAL A 39 -0.44 2.96 -12.60
CA VAL A 39 0.17 1.66 -12.89
C VAL A 39 1.52 1.89 -13.55
N ARG A 40 2.55 1.21 -13.03
CA ARG A 40 3.88 1.23 -13.60
C ARG A 40 4.11 -0.05 -14.41
N GLU A 41 4.29 0.12 -15.71
CA GLU A 41 4.70 -1.00 -16.58
C GLU A 41 6.19 -1.33 -16.36
N LEU A 42 6.54 -2.60 -16.52
CA LEU A 42 7.93 -3.04 -16.43
C LEU A 42 8.76 -2.40 -17.55
N GLY A 43 9.98 -1.96 -17.24
CA GLY A 43 10.88 -1.32 -18.21
C GLY A 43 10.66 0.18 -18.42
N THR A 44 9.60 0.79 -17.84
CA THR A 44 9.40 2.24 -17.88
C THR A 44 9.47 2.88 -16.50
N ARG A 45 9.96 4.12 -16.45
CA ARG A 45 9.97 4.98 -15.26
C ARG A 45 8.73 5.88 -15.16
N ILE A 46 7.98 6.01 -16.25
CA ILE A 46 6.80 6.88 -16.32
C ILE A 46 5.56 6.01 -16.04
N PRO A 47 4.84 6.25 -14.94
CA PRO A 47 3.61 5.53 -14.65
C PRO A 47 2.47 6.04 -15.54
N LYS A 48 1.52 5.16 -15.87
CA LYS A 48 0.30 5.48 -16.61
C LYS A 48 -0.89 5.51 -15.66
N ARG A 49 -1.80 6.47 -15.85
CA ARG A 49 -3.09 6.46 -15.14
C ARG A 49 -4.06 5.55 -15.86
N VAL A 50 -4.59 4.56 -15.16
CA VAL A 50 -5.55 3.58 -15.70
C VAL A 50 -6.78 3.60 -14.81
N CYS A 51 -7.95 3.78 -15.43
CA CYS A 51 -9.25 3.78 -14.76
C CYS A 51 -10.01 2.51 -15.12
N LYS A 52 -10.42 1.76 -14.10
CA LYS A 52 -11.18 0.51 -14.23
C LYS A 52 -12.21 0.42 -13.12
N THR A 53 -13.22 -0.43 -13.32
CA THR A 53 -14.19 -0.72 -12.25
C THR A 53 -13.51 -1.53 -11.14
N ASN A 54 -14.09 -1.51 -9.94
CA ASN A 54 -13.59 -2.31 -8.82
C ASN A 54 -13.59 -3.80 -9.16
N GLN A 55 -14.62 -4.28 -9.88
CA GLN A 55 -14.68 -5.65 -10.37
C GLN A 55 -13.49 -5.99 -11.27
N GLN A 56 -13.16 -5.14 -12.23
CA GLN A 56 -12.02 -5.35 -13.13
C GLN A 56 -10.69 -5.37 -12.38
N TRP A 57 -10.52 -4.49 -11.39
CA TRP A 57 -9.32 -4.51 -10.54
C TRP A 57 -9.20 -5.80 -9.74
N ALA A 58 -10.31 -6.31 -9.21
CA ALA A 58 -10.33 -7.58 -8.47
C ALA A 58 -9.98 -8.77 -9.37
N GLN A 59 -10.53 -8.82 -10.58
CA GLN A 59 -10.21 -9.87 -11.56
C GLN A 59 -8.72 -9.90 -11.92
N GLU A 60 -8.10 -8.74 -12.13
CA GLU A 60 -6.66 -8.67 -12.42
C GLU A 60 -5.80 -9.10 -11.25
N GLN A 61 -6.17 -8.71 -10.04
CA GLN A 61 -5.46 -9.13 -8.84
C GLN A 61 -5.54 -10.65 -8.65
N GLU A 62 -6.71 -11.23 -8.88
CA GLU A 62 -6.92 -12.66 -8.80
C GLU A 62 -6.13 -13.42 -9.87
N ALA A 63 -6.17 -12.95 -11.12
CA ALA A 63 -5.37 -13.52 -12.21
C ALA A 63 -3.86 -13.46 -11.92
N ALA A 64 -3.38 -12.34 -11.36
CA ALA A 64 -1.98 -12.20 -10.95
C ALA A 64 -1.61 -13.17 -9.82
N ARG A 65 -2.50 -13.38 -8.84
CA ARG A 65 -2.32 -14.33 -7.75
C ARG A 65 -2.20 -15.76 -8.29
N GLN A 66 -3.12 -16.18 -9.16
CA GLN A 66 -3.10 -17.50 -9.78
C GLN A 66 -1.84 -17.73 -10.61
N ALA A 67 -1.43 -16.75 -11.42
CA ALA A 67 -0.19 -16.85 -12.20
C ALA A 67 1.07 -17.02 -11.32
N MET A 68 1.11 -16.39 -10.15
CA MET A 68 2.21 -16.56 -9.19
C MET A 68 2.18 -17.95 -8.53
N GLU A 69 0.99 -18.44 -8.18
CA GLU A 69 0.81 -19.77 -7.60
C GLU A 69 1.20 -20.88 -8.59
N ASP A 70 0.76 -20.77 -9.84
CA ASP A 70 1.11 -21.70 -10.91
C ASP A 70 2.62 -21.73 -11.18
N ARG A 71 3.26 -20.55 -11.19
CA ARG A 71 4.73 -20.45 -11.28
C ARG A 71 5.41 -21.18 -10.12
N ASN A 72 4.98 -20.92 -8.89
CA ASN A 72 5.54 -21.56 -7.70
C ASN A 72 5.40 -23.09 -7.75
N ARG A 73 4.23 -23.58 -8.18
CA ARG A 73 3.98 -25.02 -8.37
C ARG A 73 4.90 -25.61 -9.45
N SER A 74 5.08 -24.90 -10.56
CA SER A 74 5.96 -25.35 -11.65
C SER A 74 7.45 -25.37 -11.26
N SER A 75 7.91 -24.41 -10.46
CA SER A 75 9.30 -24.36 -9.98
C SER A 75 9.63 -25.44 -8.94
N GLN A 76 8.63 -26.05 -8.28
CA GLN A 76 8.87 -27.16 -7.36
C GLN A 76 9.19 -28.48 -8.08
N CYS A 77 8.87 -28.61 -9.38
CA CYS A 77 9.19 -29.81 -10.17
C CYS A 77 10.63 -29.81 -10.74
N THR A 78 11.40 -28.71 -10.64
CA THR A 78 12.77 -28.67 -11.18
C THR A 78 13.85 -29.18 -10.22
N ASP A 79 13.58 -29.30 -8.92
CA ASP A 79 14.57 -29.74 -7.91
C ASP A 79 14.43 -31.22 -7.47
N ARG A 80 13.34 -31.90 -7.83
CA ARG A 80 13.14 -33.34 -7.58
C ARG A 80 12.30 -33.98 -8.69
N CYS A 81 12.96 -34.28 -9.81
CA CYS A 81 12.56 -35.35 -10.73
C CYS A 81 13.51 -36.53 -10.55
#